data_AF-A0A6J8D9C6-F1
#
_entry.id   AF-A0A6J8D9C6-F1
#
_cell.length_a   1.000
_cell.length_b   1.000
_cell.length_c   1.000
_cell.angle_alpha   90.00
_cell.angle_beta   90.00
_cell.angle_gamma   90.00
#
_symmetry.space_group_name_H-M   'P 1'
#
loop_
_entity.id
_entity.type
_entity.pdbx_description
1 polymer ?
#
loop_
_entity_poly.entity_id
_entity_poly.type
_entity_poly.pdbx_seq_one_letter_code
_entity_poly.pdbx_strand_id
1 'polypeptide(L)'
;MLFDMECRTSIDHSLVLSPYRLLDKLLVVCPNVDYCEEVLPRSDLEAHLLHRCRGAVTRCIKSSLGCTFQGPRSALQSHLWECQFRDQDGEGEVSTIEIQRSQADLGISIVGGCDTPLVCIVIQEVFPEGVVAKDGRLKPGDQILEVNIILWDKIDK
;
A
#
# COMPACT_ATOMS: atom_id res chain seq x y z
N MET A 1 58.66 29.17 16.52
CA MET A 1 57.91 28.51 17.61
C MET A 1 58.07 27.02 17.38
N LEU A 2 59.03 26.41 18.11
CA LEU A 2 59.20 24.96 18.16
C LEU A 2 57.97 24.35 18.83
N PHE A 3 57.51 23.19 18.36
CA PHE A 3 57.86 21.90 18.97
C PHE A 3 57.30 20.77 18.10
N ASP A 4 58.21 19.92 17.63
CA ASP A 4 57.93 18.54 17.23
C ASP A 4 57.42 17.74 18.44
N MET A 5 56.40 16.91 18.23
CA MET A 5 56.17 15.68 19.01
C MET A 5 55.45 14.66 18.12
N GLU A 6 56.18 13.62 17.73
CA GLU A 6 55.68 12.42 17.07
C GLU A 6 54.58 11.75 17.91
N CYS A 7 53.50 11.31 17.25
CA CYS A 7 52.76 10.14 17.71
C CYS A 7 52.60 9.18 16.53
N ARG A 8 53.46 8.15 16.52
CA ARG A 8 53.38 7.00 15.63
C ARG A 8 52.19 6.13 16.02
N THR A 9 51.76 5.33 15.05
CA THR A 9 50.68 4.33 15.02
C THR A 9 49.27 4.86 14.76
N SER A 10 48.93 4.98 13.48
CA SER A 10 47.58 4.63 13.03
C SER A 10 47.72 3.95 11.69
N ILE A 11 47.26 2.71 11.63
CA ILE A 11 47.17 1.91 10.40
C ILE A 11 46.29 2.71 9.45
N ASP A 12 46.83 3.08 8.29
CA ASP A 12 46.08 3.67 7.18
C ASP A 12 45.03 2.66 6.68
N HIS A 13 43.89 2.56 7.36
CA HIS A 13 42.67 2.00 6.79
C HIS A 13 42.03 3.04 5.88
N SER A 14 42.75 3.44 4.83
CA SER A 14 42.18 4.24 3.76
C SER A 14 41.21 3.35 2.99
N LEU A 15 39.92 3.44 3.34
CA LEU A 15 38.85 2.79 2.60
C LEU A 15 38.73 3.50 1.25
N VAL A 16 39.39 2.96 0.24
CA VAL A 16 39.22 3.39 -1.15
C VAL A 16 37.84 2.94 -1.62
N LEU A 17 36.85 3.83 -1.52
CA LEU A 17 35.53 3.61 -2.09
C LEU A 17 35.60 3.93 -3.60
N SER A 18 35.38 2.91 -4.44
CA SER A 18 35.17 3.07 -5.88
C SER A 18 34.08 4.13 -6.15
N PRO A 19 34.21 4.98 -7.18
CA PRO A 19 33.20 5.99 -7.53
C PRO A 19 31.87 5.38 -7.99
N TYR A 20 31.85 4.07 -8.22
CA TYR A 20 30.64 3.31 -8.49
C TYR A 20 30.15 2.70 -7.17
N ARG A 21 29.12 3.31 -6.56
CA ARG A 21 28.35 2.75 -5.45
C ARG A 21 27.67 1.43 -5.89
N LEU A 22 28.46 0.37 -6.04
CA LEU A 22 28.03 -0.93 -6.55
C LEU A 22 26.97 -1.58 -5.65
N LEU A 23 26.92 -1.21 -4.36
CA LEU A 23 25.88 -1.64 -3.42
C LEU A 23 24.48 -1.15 -3.81
N ASP A 24 24.36 0.03 -4.43
CA ASP A 24 23.05 0.58 -4.83
C ASP A 24 22.46 -0.18 -6.02
N LYS A 25 23.28 -0.94 -6.77
CA LYS A 25 22.86 -1.79 -7.89
C LYS A 25 22.80 -3.28 -7.54
N LEU A 26 23.13 -3.65 -6.31
CA LEU A 26 23.06 -5.04 -5.87
C LEU A 26 21.58 -5.44 -5.78
N LEU A 27 21.16 -6.38 -6.63
CA LEU A 27 19.84 -6.97 -6.54
C LEU A 27 19.78 -7.92 -5.33
N VAL A 28 18.74 -7.77 -4.53
CA VAL A 28 18.45 -8.58 -3.34
C VAL A 28 17.04 -9.12 -3.42
N VAL A 29 16.84 -10.32 -2.90
CA VAL A 29 15.51 -10.91 -2.71
C VAL A 29 14.90 -10.33 -1.44
N CYS A 30 13.60 -10.05 -1.46
CA CYS A 30 12.86 -9.65 -0.26
C CYS A 30 13.00 -10.72 0.85
N PRO A 31 13.26 -10.35 2.11
CA PRO A 31 13.37 -11.31 3.21
C PRO A 31 12.04 -11.98 3.59
N ASN A 32 10.89 -11.44 3.20
CA ASN A 32 9.57 -12.01 3.48
C ASN A 32 9.13 -12.98 2.37
N VAL A 33 9.97 -13.97 2.08
CA VAL A 33 9.84 -14.87 0.92
C VAL A 33 8.52 -15.65 0.88
N ASP A 34 7.91 -15.94 2.03
CA ASP A 34 6.63 -16.66 2.10
C ASP A 34 5.44 -15.85 1.55
N TYR A 35 5.61 -14.53 1.42
CA TYR A 35 4.54 -13.60 1.02
C TYR A 35 4.98 -12.62 -0.08
N CYS A 36 6.24 -12.67 -0.53
CA CYS A 36 6.80 -11.69 -1.44
C CYS A 36 7.96 -12.27 -2.27
N GLU A 37 7.81 -12.23 -3.60
CA GLU A 37 8.79 -12.77 -4.58
C GLU A 37 9.66 -11.69 -5.23
N GLU A 38 9.59 -10.45 -4.74
CA GLU A 38 10.28 -9.30 -5.33
C GLU A 38 11.81 -9.43 -5.25
N VAL A 39 12.46 -9.10 -6.37
CA VAL A 39 13.92 -8.94 -6.50
C VAL A 39 14.19 -7.50 -6.91
N LEU A 40 14.90 -6.77 -6.06
CA LEU A 40 15.02 -5.32 -6.18
C LEU A 40 16.42 -4.82 -5.80
N PRO A 41 16.82 -3.61 -6.22
CA PRO A 41 18.06 -3.01 -5.76
C PRO A 41 18.08 -2.87 -4.23
N ARG A 42 19.24 -3.08 -3.62
CA ARG A 42 19.42 -2.96 -2.16
C ARG A 42 19.00 -1.59 -1.64
N SER A 43 19.17 -0.53 -2.43
CA SER A 43 18.73 0.84 -2.11
C SER A 43 17.22 0.94 -1.89
N ASP A 44 16.44 0.07 -2.55
CA ASP A 44 14.98 0.14 -2.57
C ASP A 44 14.36 -0.80 -1.53
N LEU A 45 15.17 -1.66 -0.89
CA LEU A 45 14.70 -2.69 0.03
C LEU A 45 13.93 -2.09 1.22
N GLU A 46 14.44 -1.02 1.82
CA GLU A 46 13.78 -0.36 2.94
C GLU A 46 12.42 0.22 2.53
N ALA A 47 12.38 0.95 1.41
CA ALA A 47 11.15 1.52 0.89
C ALA A 47 10.13 0.43 0.49
N HIS A 48 10.60 -0.69 -0.07
CA HIS A 48 9.79 -1.86 -0.33
C HIS A 48 9.19 -2.42 0.96
N LEU A 49 10.01 -2.73 1.98
CA LEU A 49 9.53 -3.29 3.25
C LEU A 49 8.49 -2.38 3.91
N LEU A 50 8.77 -1.08 3.98
CA LEU A 50 7.90 -0.11 4.64
C LEU A 50 6.58 0.12 3.91
N HIS A 51 6.59 0.21 2.57
CA HIS A 51 5.43 0.74 1.85
C HIS A 51 4.73 -0.27 0.92
N ARG A 52 5.43 -1.31 0.45
CA ARG A 52 4.96 -2.17 -0.66
C ARG A 52 4.96 -3.66 -0.35
N CYS A 53 5.77 -4.12 0.59
CA CYS A 53 5.97 -5.53 0.85
C CYS A 53 4.71 -6.17 1.44
N ARG A 54 4.13 -7.14 0.73
CA ARG A 54 2.96 -7.92 1.18
C ARG A 54 3.22 -8.72 2.45
N GLY A 55 4.46 -9.13 2.69
CA GLY A 55 4.87 -9.85 3.90
C GLY A 55 5.27 -8.97 5.08
N ALA A 56 5.34 -7.65 4.91
CA ALA A 56 5.70 -6.77 6.02
C ALA A 56 4.65 -6.84 7.13
N VAL A 57 5.12 -7.00 8.37
CA VAL A 57 4.26 -7.05 9.55
C VAL A 57 3.64 -5.68 9.77
N THR A 58 2.32 -5.63 9.76
CA THR A 58 1.52 -4.42 9.99
C THR A 58 0.49 -4.65 11.09
N ARG A 59 0.02 -3.56 11.70
CA ARG A 59 -1.06 -3.56 12.69
C ARG A 59 -2.35 -3.09 12.03
N CYS A 60 -3.48 -3.48 12.60
CA CYS A 60 -4.77 -2.95 12.17
C CYS A 60 -4.87 -1.43 12.40
N ILE A 61 -5.53 -0.72 11.49
CA ILE A 61 -5.83 0.72 11.63
C ILE A 61 -6.67 1.02 12.88
N LYS A 62 -7.43 0.03 13.36
CA LYS A 62 -8.23 0.08 14.59
C LYS A 62 -7.45 -0.33 15.84
N SER A 63 -6.12 -0.38 15.78
CA SER A 63 -5.29 -0.72 16.95
C SER A 63 -5.49 0.26 18.11
N SER A 64 -5.76 1.53 17.80
CA SER A 64 -6.14 2.56 18.80
C SER A 64 -7.46 2.27 19.51
N LEU A 65 -8.40 1.57 18.86
CA LEU A 65 -9.66 1.13 19.46
C LEU A 65 -9.53 -0.19 20.24
N GLY A 66 -8.33 -0.78 20.27
CA GLY A 66 -8.05 -2.04 20.98
C GLY A 66 -7.92 -3.25 20.07
N CYS A 67 -7.87 -3.08 18.75
CA CYS A 67 -7.56 -4.20 17.86
C CYS A 67 -6.13 -4.70 18.06
N THR A 68 -5.99 -6.00 18.30
CA THR A 68 -4.70 -6.66 18.55
C THR A 68 -4.12 -7.33 17.31
N PHE A 69 -4.74 -7.17 16.13
CA PHE A 69 -4.25 -7.80 14.92
C PHE A 69 -2.86 -7.27 14.54
N GLN A 70 -1.96 -8.22 14.33
CA GLN A 70 -0.62 -8.02 13.82
C GLN A 70 -0.30 -9.19 12.88
N GLY A 71 -0.03 -8.90 11.61
CA GLY A 71 0.17 -9.92 10.59
C GLY A 71 0.78 -9.35 9.32
N PRO A 72 0.99 -10.17 8.27
CA PRO A 72 1.49 -9.68 7.00
C PRO A 72 0.47 -8.72 6.37
N ARG A 73 0.97 -7.70 5.66
CA ARG A 73 0.15 -6.72 4.92
C ARG A 73 -0.88 -7.38 4.01
N SER A 74 -0.56 -8.52 3.39
CA SER A 74 -1.51 -9.30 2.59
C SER A 74 -2.72 -9.81 3.36
N ALA A 75 -2.58 -10.10 4.65
CA ALA A 75 -3.68 -10.55 5.51
C ALA A 75 -4.50 -9.40 6.11
N LEU A 76 -3.99 -8.16 6.04
CA LEU A 76 -4.66 -7.01 6.65
C LEU A 76 -6.03 -6.75 6.01
N GLN A 77 -6.19 -6.94 4.70
CA GLN A 77 -7.47 -6.69 4.03
C GLN A 77 -8.59 -7.62 4.55
N SER A 78 -8.32 -8.93 4.61
CA SER A 78 -9.27 -9.91 5.18
C SER A 78 -9.56 -9.59 6.64
N HIS A 79 -8.52 -9.24 7.41
CA HIS A 79 -8.70 -8.82 8.80
C HIS A 79 -9.63 -7.61 8.93
N LEU A 80 -9.48 -6.56 8.09
CA LEU A 80 -10.32 -5.36 8.17
C LEU A 80 -11.81 -5.66 7.98
N TRP A 81 -12.14 -6.68 7.18
CA TRP A 81 -13.51 -7.14 6.99
C TRP A 81 -14.08 -7.81 8.23
N GLU A 82 -13.27 -8.64 8.88
CA GLU A 82 -13.59 -9.42 10.09
C GLU A 82 -13.35 -8.64 11.39
N CYS A 83 -12.80 -7.43 11.30
CA CYS A 83 -12.37 -6.68 12.45
C CYS A 83 -13.56 -6.33 13.33
N GLN A 84 -13.50 -6.72 14.60
CA GLN A 84 -14.53 -6.41 15.60
C GLN A 84 -14.76 -4.89 15.82
N PHE A 85 -13.87 -4.04 15.30
CA PHE A 85 -13.92 -2.57 15.39
C PHE A 85 -14.21 -1.89 14.05
N ARG A 86 -14.64 -2.65 13.03
CA ARG A 86 -14.90 -2.16 11.69
C ARG A 86 -15.86 -0.97 11.68
N ASP A 87 -16.99 -1.07 12.37
CA ASP A 87 -18.08 -0.07 12.35
C ASP A 87 -17.88 1.12 13.30
N GLN A 88 -16.69 1.29 13.87
CA GLN A 88 -16.39 2.34 14.86
C GLN A 88 -15.64 3.54 14.28
N ASP A 89 -15.45 3.61 12.95
CA ASP A 89 -15.06 4.86 12.29
C ASP A 89 -16.32 5.72 12.15
N GLY A 90 -16.29 6.94 12.67
CA GLY A 90 -17.47 7.79 12.81
C GLY A 90 -18.36 7.94 11.56
N GLU A 91 -19.64 8.19 11.84
CA GLU A 91 -20.66 8.84 10.98
C GLU A 91 -20.51 8.64 9.47
N GLY A 92 -20.74 7.41 9.00
CA GLY A 92 -20.93 7.11 7.58
C GLY A 92 -21.90 5.94 7.42
N GLU A 93 -22.95 6.13 6.62
CA GLU A 93 -23.88 5.05 6.29
C GLU A 93 -23.27 4.18 5.19
N VAL A 94 -23.13 2.87 5.45
CA VAL A 94 -22.70 1.92 4.44
C VAL A 94 -23.88 1.65 3.51
N SER A 95 -23.77 2.06 2.25
CA SER A 95 -24.79 1.82 1.22
C SER A 95 -24.24 0.97 0.08
N THR A 96 -25.03 0.00 -0.38
CA THR A 96 -24.76 -0.72 -1.63
C THR A 96 -25.41 0.03 -2.78
N ILE A 97 -24.64 0.30 -3.83
CA ILE A 97 -25.15 0.91 -5.05
C ILE A 97 -24.94 -0.01 -6.25
N GLU A 98 -25.93 -0.06 -7.12
CA GLU A 98 -25.84 -0.73 -8.41
C GLU A 98 -25.61 0.32 -9.49
N ILE A 99 -24.54 0.13 -10.27
CA ILE A 99 -24.20 0.98 -11.41
C ILE A 99 -24.36 0.15 -12.67
N GLN A 100 -25.30 0.52 -13.53
CA GLN A 100 -25.46 -0.13 -14.83
C GLN A 100 -24.27 0.21 -15.72
N ARG A 101 -23.44 -0.79 -16.00
CA ARG A 101 -22.35 -0.64 -16.97
C ARG A 101 -22.94 -0.52 -18.37
N SER A 102 -22.71 0.63 -19.01
CA SER A 102 -22.91 0.80 -20.44
C SER A 102 -21.63 0.39 -21.20
N GLN A 103 -21.54 0.65 -22.50
CA GLN A 103 -20.28 0.51 -23.24
C GLN A 103 -19.19 1.51 -22.80
N ALA A 104 -19.51 2.50 -21.96
CA ALA A 104 -18.59 3.50 -21.44
C ALA A 104 -17.96 3.09 -20.09
N ASP A 105 -16.77 3.63 -19.82
CA ASP A 105 -16.08 3.48 -18.54
C ASP A 105 -16.89 4.05 -17.37
N LEU A 106 -16.64 3.53 -16.16
CA LEU A 106 -17.25 4.05 -14.93
C LEU A 106 -16.94 5.54 -14.71
N GLY A 107 -15.75 5.99 -15.14
CA GLY A 107 -15.32 7.38 -15.01
C GLY A 107 -14.98 7.77 -13.59
N ILE A 108 -14.23 6.92 -12.88
CA ILE A 108 -13.67 7.22 -11.56
C ILE A 108 -12.17 6.94 -11.53
N SER A 109 -11.45 7.68 -10.70
CA SER A 109 -10.10 7.32 -10.27
C SER A 109 -10.13 6.91 -8.80
N ILE A 110 -9.34 5.90 -8.45
CA ILE A 110 -9.21 5.39 -7.10
C ILE A 110 -7.77 5.50 -6.63
N VAL A 111 -7.60 5.68 -5.33
CA VAL A 111 -6.32 5.62 -4.64
C VAL A 111 -6.40 4.64 -3.49
N GLY A 112 -5.24 4.15 -3.07
CA GLY A 112 -5.10 3.31 -1.90
C GLY A 112 -5.09 1.82 -2.21
N GLY A 113 -5.51 1.03 -1.23
CA GLY A 113 -5.43 -0.42 -1.23
C GLY A 113 -4.32 -0.95 -0.33
N CYS A 114 -4.34 -2.27 -0.11
CA CYS A 114 -3.50 -2.95 0.88
C CYS A 114 -1.99 -2.79 0.62
N ASP A 115 -1.58 -2.60 -0.64
CA ASP A 115 -0.19 -2.40 -1.06
C ASP A 115 0.28 -0.94 -0.99
N THR A 116 -0.54 -0.05 -0.43
CA THR A 116 -0.21 1.37 -0.27
C THR A 116 -0.31 1.80 1.19
N PRO A 117 0.30 2.93 1.58
CA PRO A 117 0.09 3.51 2.92
C PRO A 117 -1.38 3.83 3.21
N LEU A 118 -2.17 4.07 2.17
CA LEU A 118 -3.61 4.27 2.26
C LEU A 118 -4.31 2.91 2.13
N VAL A 119 -4.44 2.20 3.24
CA VAL A 119 -4.92 0.81 3.29
C VAL A 119 -6.34 0.62 2.72
N CYS A 120 -7.17 1.67 2.75
CA CYS A 120 -8.51 1.67 2.15
C CYS A 120 -8.49 2.10 0.68
N ILE A 121 -9.50 1.68 -0.08
CA ILE A 121 -9.72 2.15 -1.46
C ILE A 121 -10.64 3.36 -1.40
N VAL A 122 -10.19 4.50 -1.93
CA VAL A 122 -10.92 5.77 -1.88
C VAL A 122 -11.09 6.31 -3.29
N ILE A 123 -12.27 6.85 -3.60
CA ILE A 123 -12.51 7.58 -4.85
C ILE A 123 -11.74 8.90 -4.78
N GLN A 124 -10.75 9.06 -5.64
CA GLN A 124 -9.98 10.30 -5.74
C GLN A 124 -10.71 11.33 -6.60
N GLU A 125 -11.26 10.91 -7.74
CA GLU A 125 -11.94 11.80 -8.68
C GLU A 125 -13.10 11.08 -9.37
N VAL A 126 -14.13 11.85 -9.70
CA VAL A 126 -15.27 11.42 -10.52
C VAL A 126 -15.28 12.26 -11.79
N PHE A 127 -15.04 11.63 -12.93
CA PHE A 127 -14.95 12.33 -14.22
C PHE A 127 -16.35 12.69 -14.74
N PRO A 128 -16.61 13.96 -15.12
CA PRO A 128 -17.95 14.44 -15.49
C PRO A 128 -18.67 13.62 -16.58
N GLU A 129 -17.93 13.03 -17.51
CA GLU A 129 -18.50 12.26 -18.63
C GLU A 129 -18.82 10.79 -18.27
N GLY A 130 -18.37 10.34 -17.10
CA GLY A 130 -18.47 8.98 -16.60
C GLY A 130 -19.88 8.55 -16.22
N VAL A 131 -20.13 7.23 -16.22
CA VAL A 131 -21.39 6.66 -15.74
C VAL A 131 -21.64 7.03 -14.27
N VAL A 132 -20.59 7.04 -13.45
CA VAL A 132 -20.68 7.39 -12.02
C VAL A 132 -21.06 8.86 -11.82
N ALA A 133 -20.54 9.77 -12.64
CA ALA A 133 -20.91 11.19 -12.56
C ALA A 133 -22.39 11.42 -12.89
N LYS A 134 -22.92 10.70 -13.89
CA LYS A 134 -24.32 10.76 -14.30
C LYS A 134 -25.26 10.19 -13.24
N ASP A 135 -24.86 9.11 -12.57
CA ASP A 135 -25.59 8.55 -11.42
C ASP A 135 -25.57 9.51 -10.22
N GLY A 136 -24.42 10.13 -9.96
CA GLY A 136 -24.28 11.25 -9.03
C GLY A 136 -24.32 10.86 -7.55
N ARG A 137 -24.49 9.59 -7.18
CA ARG A 137 -24.47 9.14 -5.78
C ARG A 137 -23.05 9.07 -5.20
N LEU A 138 -22.08 8.57 -5.96
CA LEU A 138 -20.68 8.53 -5.52
C LEU A 138 -19.99 9.88 -5.69
N LYS A 139 -19.09 10.20 -4.76
CA LYS A 139 -18.31 11.44 -4.69
C LYS A 139 -16.83 11.17 -4.38
N PRO A 140 -15.92 12.10 -4.73
CA PRO A 140 -14.56 12.08 -4.21
C PRO A 140 -14.56 12.03 -2.68
N GLY A 141 -13.74 11.13 -2.11
CA GLY A 141 -13.68 10.87 -0.68
C GLY A 141 -14.46 9.62 -0.22
N ASP A 142 -15.38 9.10 -1.04
CA ASP A 142 -16.10 7.88 -0.70
C ASP A 142 -15.17 6.67 -0.67
N GLN A 143 -15.37 5.78 0.31
CA GLN A 143 -14.60 4.55 0.47
C GLN A 143 -15.31 3.38 -0.21
N ILE A 144 -14.58 2.68 -1.08
CA ILE A 144 -15.08 1.46 -1.71
C ILE A 144 -14.70 0.28 -0.81
N LEU A 145 -15.70 -0.36 -0.22
CA LEU A 145 -15.52 -1.53 0.64
C LEU A 145 -15.46 -2.83 -0.15
N GLU A 146 -16.31 -2.95 -1.17
CA GLU A 146 -16.45 -4.14 -2.00
C GLU A 146 -16.93 -3.78 -3.40
N VAL A 147 -16.50 -4.54 -4.41
CA VAL A 147 -17.02 -4.47 -5.78
C VAL A 147 -17.50 -5.85 -6.17
N ASN A 148 -18.81 -6.02 -6.33
CA ASN A 148 -19.38 -7.24 -6.87
C ASN A 148 -19.54 -7.14 -8.39
N ILE A 149 -19.14 -8.19 -9.11
CA ILE A 149 -19.32 -8.28 -10.57
C ILE A 149 -20.49 -9.22 -10.83
N ILE A 150 -21.70 -8.66 -10.89
CA ILE A 150 -22.87 -9.44 -11.28
C ILE A 150 -22.78 -9.65 -12.80
N LEU A 151 -22.33 -10.83 -13.23
CA LEU A 151 -22.43 -11.26 -14.62
C LEU A 151 -23.90 -11.56 -14.91
N TRP A 152 -24.56 -10.75 -15.74
CA TRP A 152 -25.95 -10.93 -16.17
C TRP A 152 -26.15 -12.09 -17.15
N ASP A 153 -25.48 -13.22 -16.95
CA ASP A 153 -25.51 -14.33 -17.92
C ASP A 153 -26.76 -15.23 -17.85
N LYS A 154 -27.79 -14.88 -17.07
CA LYS A 154 -29.07 -15.63 -17.06
C LYS A 154 -30.30 -14.79 -16.72
N ILE A 155 -30.57 -13.73 -17.47
CA ILE A 155 -31.95 -13.23 -17.60
C ILE A 155 -32.29 -13.15 -19.09
N ASP A 156 -33.30 -13.93 -19.45
CA ASP A 156 -34.02 -14.03 -20.72
C ASP A 156 -33.38 -14.83 -21.88
N LYS A 157 -33.58 -16.16 -21.84
CA LYS A 157 -34.28 -16.91 -22.90
C LYS A 157 -35.13 -18.02 -22.32
#